data_AF-A0A957VNU8-F1
#
_entry.id   AF-A0A957VNU8-F1
#
_cell.length_a   1.000
_cell.length_b   1.000
_cell.length_c   1.000
_cell.angle_alpha   90.00
_cell.angle_beta   90.00
_cell.angle_gamma   90.00
#
_symmetry.space_group_name_H-M   'P 1'
#
loop_
_entity.id
_entity.type
_entity.pdbx_description
1 polymer ?
#
loop_
_entity_poly.entity_id
_entity_poly.type
_entity_poly.pdbx_seq_one_letter_code
_entity_poly.pdbx_strand_id
1 'polypeptide(L)'
;LPWQRFADEVNARVSMLVGFGAAGSMIVRTVQERAELNRVTAPSCAVVQRLDEAVDLVRRSAAPNSVVLLSPGGTSYDAYRDFEARGEHFRTLVLGDGVDDPGAKPVHRTW
;
A
#
# COMPACT_ATOMS: atom_id res chain seq x y z
N LEU A 1 2.74 -5.66 17.99
CA LEU A 1 2.98 -4.23 17.67
C LEU A 1 1.95 -3.38 18.40
N PRO A 2 2.26 -2.12 18.79
CA PRO A 2 1.31 -1.21 19.40
C PRO A 2 0.33 -0.66 18.35
N TRP A 3 -0.60 -1.51 17.89
CA TRP A 3 -1.51 -1.25 16.77
C TRP A 3 -2.40 -0.01 16.97
N GLN A 4 -2.75 0.29 18.20
CA GLN A 4 -3.57 1.46 18.54
C GLN A 4 -2.85 2.77 18.20
N ARG A 5 -1.59 2.92 18.63
CA ARG A 5 -0.78 4.11 18.32
C ARG A 5 -0.56 4.24 16.82
N PHE A 6 -0.29 3.13 16.14
CA PHE A 6 -0.18 3.12 14.68
C PHE A 6 -1.46 3.64 14.02
N ALA A 7 -2.63 3.12 14.44
CA ALA A 7 -3.91 3.54 13.88
C ALA A 7 -4.22 5.02 14.17
N ASP A 8 -3.88 5.51 15.36
CA ASP A 8 -4.01 6.94 15.69
C ASP A 8 -3.17 7.82 14.76
N GLU A 9 -1.90 7.46 14.49
CA GLU A 9 -1.03 8.22 13.57
C GLU A 9 -1.52 8.16 12.12
N VAL A 10 -2.02 7.00 11.67
CA VAL A 10 -2.58 6.86 10.33
C VAL A 10 -3.82 7.74 10.18
N ASN A 11 -4.75 7.67 11.12
CA ASN A 11 -5.98 8.48 11.08
C ASN A 11 -5.70 9.99 11.14
N ALA A 12 -4.57 10.40 11.73
CA ALA A 12 -4.20 11.81 11.83
C ALA A 12 -3.50 12.38 10.58
N ARG A 13 -2.84 11.55 9.76
CA ARG A 13 -1.87 12.05 8.76
C ARG A 13 -2.01 11.45 7.36
N VAL A 14 -2.69 10.32 7.23
CA VAL A 14 -2.75 9.56 5.98
C VAL A 14 -4.05 9.90 5.27
N SER A 15 -3.97 10.16 3.96
CA SER A 15 -5.16 10.35 3.12
C SER A 15 -5.69 9.03 2.56
N MET A 16 -4.79 8.10 2.23
CA MET A 16 -5.11 6.76 1.73
C MET A 16 -4.21 5.69 2.35
N LEU A 17 -4.83 4.62 2.85
CA LEU A 17 -4.17 3.41 3.35
C LEU A 17 -4.50 2.23 2.45
N VAL A 18 -3.46 1.59 1.91
CA VAL A 18 -3.60 0.33 1.15
C VAL A 18 -2.96 -0.80 1.94
N GLY A 19 -3.79 -1.70 2.46
CA GLY A 19 -3.33 -2.97 3.03
C GLY A 19 -3.09 -3.99 1.92
N PHE A 20 -1.99 -4.74 1.99
CA PHE A 20 -1.74 -5.84 1.05
C PHE A 20 -1.29 -7.13 1.75
N GLY A 21 -1.49 -8.26 1.07
CA GLY A 21 -1.26 -9.59 1.62
C GLY A 21 -2.25 -9.95 2.73
N ALA A 22 -2.13 -11.13 3.33
CA ALA A 22 -3.10 -11.60 4.32
C ALA A 22 -3.13 -10.80 5.65
N ALA A 23 -2.14 -9.94 5.92
CA ALA A 23 -2.20 -8.98 7.03
C ALA A 23 -2.91 -7.66 6.66
N GLY A 24 -3.06 -7.37 5.37
CA GLY A 24 -3.62 -6.12 4.86
C GLY A 24 -5.01 -5.82 5.43
N SER A 25 -5.90 -6.80 5.40
CA SER A 25 -7.27 -6.67 5.94
C SER A 25 -7.29 -6.34 7.43
N MET A 26 -6.43 -6.99 8.22
CA MET A 26 -6.36 -6.77 9.66
C MET A 26 -5.89 -5.35 9.99
N ILE A 27 -4.89 -4.85 9.25
CA ILE A 27 -4.36 -3.49 9.43
C ILE A 27 -5.42 -2.44 9.07
N VAL A 28 -6.06 -2.57 7.90
CA VAL A 28 -7.11 -1.65 7.45
C VAL A 28 -8.27 -1.61 8.44
N ARG A 29 -8.75 -2.79 8.86
CA ARG A 29 -9.81 -2.90 9.86
C ARG A 29 -9.44 -2.21 11.16
N THR A 30 -8.22 -2.42 11.66
CA THR A 30 -7.76 -1.80 12.90
C THR A 30 -7.78 -0.27 12.82
N VAL A 31 -7.39 0.29 11.67
CA VAL A 31 -7.41 1.75 11.45
C VAL A 31 -8.84 2.28 11.41
N GLN A 32 -9.74 1.59 10.70
CA GLN A 32 -11.16 1.96 10.60
C GLN A 32 -11.87 1.89 11.95
N GLU A 33 -11.74 0.78 12.68
CA GLU A 33 -12.33 0.61 14.01
C GLU A 33 -11.82 1.67 14.99
N ARG A 34 -10.53 2.02 14.91
CA ARG A 34 -9.97 3.10 15.74
C ARG A 34 -10.53 4.47 15.39
N ALA A 35 -10.76 4.75 14.11
CA ALA A 35 -11.36 6.00 13.66
C ALA A 35 -12.80 6.14 14.18
N GLU A 36 -13.58 5.06 14.11
CA GLU A 36 -14.95 4.99 14.64
C GLU A 36 -14.98 5.22 16.15
N LEU A 37 -14.12 4.53 16.91
CA LEU A 37 -14.03 4.68 18.37
C LEU A 37 -13.68 6.11 18.78
N ASN A 38 -12.77 6.75 18.06
CA ASN A 38 -12.32 8.12 18.34
C ASN A 38 -13.21 9.20 17.70
N ARG A 39 -14.22 8.80 16.91
CA ARG A 39 -15.10 9.69 16.13
C ARG A 39 -14.32 10.65 15.23
N VAL A 40 -13.29 10.14 14.56
CA VAL A 40 -12.52 10.86 13.54
C VAL A 40 -12.78 10.26 12.16
N THR A 41 -12.45 11.01 11.10
CA THR A 41 -12.59 10.50 9.73
C THR A 41 -11.43 9.55 9.44
N ALA A 42 -11.74 8.32 9.03
CA ALA A 42 -10.74 7.36 8.56
C ALA A 42 -10.19 7.80 7.19
N PRO A 43 -8.94 7.45 6.85
CA PRO A 43 -8.44 7.59 5.49
C PRO A 43 -9.26 6.76 4.50
N SER A 44 -9.14 7.08 3.21
CA SER A 44 -9.58 6.16 2.16
C SER A 44 -8.82 4.83 2.30
N CYS A 45 -9.54 3.71 2.35
CA CYS A 45 -8.93 2.41 2.61
C CYS A 45 -9.15 1.45 1.43
N ALA A 46 -8.12 0.66 1.11
CA ALA A 46 -8.23 -0.44 0.17
C ALA A 46 -7.44 -1.66 0.66
N VAL A 47 -7.88 -2.85 0.27
CA VAL A 47 -7.15 -4.10 0.49
C VAL A 47 -6.92 -4.77 -0.85
N VAL A 48 -5.68 -5.18 -1.10
CA VAL A 48 -5.27 -5.93 -2.31
C VAL A 48 -4.43 -7.14 -1.90
N GLN A 49 -4.16 -8.06 -2.82
CA GLN A 49 -3.39 -9.25 -2.48
C GLN A 49 -1.89 -9.04 -2.71
N ARG A 50 -1.54 -8.29 -3.76
CA ARG A 50 -0.14 -8.13 -4.19
C ARG A 50 0.34 -6.68 -4.17
N LEU A 51 1.65 -6.51 -4.17
CA LEU A 51 2.30 -5.18 -4.09
C LEU A 51 2.14 -4.39 -5.39
N ASP A 52 2.22 -5.05 -6.55
CA ASP A 52 1.94 -4.47 -7.88
C ASP A 52 0.52 -3.90 -7.95
N GLU A 53 -0.48 -4.65 -7.46
CA GLU A 53 -1.86 -4.18 -7.37
C GLU A 53 -1.99 -2.92 -6.49
N ALA A 54 -1.23 -2.87 -5.38
CA ALA A 54 -1.22 -1.71 -4.49
C ALA A 54 -0.62 -0.48 -5.18
N VAL A 55 0.53 -0.63 -5.84
CA VAL A 55 1.20 0.46 -6.55
C VAL A 55 0.31 0.98 -7.69
N ASP A 56 -0.32 0.08 -8.44
CA ASP A 56 -1.24 0.44 -9.52
C ASP A 56 -2.48 1.17 -9.02
N LEU A 57 -3.06 0.75 -7.89
CA LEU A 57 -4.18 1.44 -7.27
C LEU A 57 -3.78 2.87 -6.87
N VAL A 58 -2.63 3.02 -6.21
CA VAL A 58 -2.13 4.33 -5.76
C VAL A 58 -1.81 5.23 -6.96
N ARG A 59 -1.21 4.69 -8.02
CA ARG A 59 -0.94 5.44 -9.27
C ARG A 59 -2.19 6.04 -9.90
N ARG A 60 -3.32 5.33 -9.84
CA ARG A 60 -4.60 5.80 -10.39
C ARG A 60 -5.35 6.75 -9.46
N SER A 61 -5.09 6.67 -8.15
CA SER A 61 -5.93 7.32 -7.13
C SER A 61 -5.25 8.50 -6.43
N ALA A 62 -3.92 8.57 -6.45
CA ALA A 62 -3.17 9.59 -5.75
C ALA A 62 -3.31 10.95 -6.44
N ALA A 63 -3.54 12.00 -5.64
CA ALA A 63 -3.53 13.36 -6.13
C ALA A 63 -2.11 13.76 -6.58
N PRO A 64 -1.97 14.70 -7.53
CA PRO A 64 -0.67 15.28 -7.86
C PRO A 64 0.08 15.75 -6.61
N ASN A 65 1.40 15.55 -6.58
CA ASN A 65 2.28 15.88 -5.43
C ASN A 65 2.03 15.06 -4.14
N SER A 66 1.34 13.92 -4.22
CA SER A 66 1.24 12.99 -3.09
C SER A 66 2.56 12.27 -2.82
N VAL A 67 2.85 12.01 -1.54
CA VAL A 67 3.95 11.13 -1.12
C VAL A 67 3.43 9.72 -0.93
N VAL A 68 4.08 8.74 -1.57
CA VAL A 68 3.77 7.31 -1.39
C VAL A 68 4.88 6.67 -0.55
N LEU A 69 4.50 6.09 0.58
CA LEU A 69 5.42 5.41 1.48
C LEU A 69 5.08 3.93 1.57
N LEU A 70 6.03 3.06 1.24
CA LEU A 70 5.97 1.65 1.57
C LEU A 70 6.51 1.44 3.00
N SER A 71 5.62 1.17 3.96
CA SER A 71 5.98 0.90 5.37
C SER A 71 5.39 -0.44 5.87
N PRO A 72 5.93 -1.58 5.41
CA PRO A 72 5.44 -2.89 5.81
C PRO A 72 5.90 -3.20 7.24
N GLY A 73 5.01 -3.03 8.22
CA GLY A 73 5.27 -3.33 9.63
C GLY A 73 5.30 -4.83 9.98
N GLY A 74 5.44 -5.73 9.00
CA GLY A 74 5.40 -7.18 9.20
C GLY A 74 6.64 -7.89 8.66
N THR A 75 6.99 -9.02 9.27
CA THR A 75 7.95 -9.99 8.73
C THR A 75 7.59 -10.30 7.28
N SER A 76 8.59 -10.44 6.41
CA SER A 76 8.40 -10.69 4.97
C SER A 76 7.30 -11.73 4.73
N TYR A 77 6.25 -11.28 4.04
CA TYR A 77 5.16 -12.10 3.56
C TYR A 77 5.71 -13.23 2.69
N ASP A 78 5.04 -14.37 2.65
CA ASP A 78 5.38 -15.59 1.89
C ASP A 78 5.77 -15.36 0.41
N ALA A 79 5.43 -14.18 -0.13
CA ALA A 79 5.76 -13.72 -1.48
C ALA A 79 7.19 -13.17 -1.66
N TYR A 80 7.92 -12.85 -0.59
CA TYR A 80 9.27 -12.28 -0.66
C TYR A 80 10.23 -12.99 0.30
N ARG A 81 11.46 -13.22 -0.17
CA ARG A 81 12.54 -13.82 0.62
C ARG A 81 12.87 -12.99 1.87
N ASP A 82 12.91 -11.67 1.70
CA ASP A 82 13.29 -10.72 2.74
C ASP A 82 12.66 -9.34 2.48
N PHE A 83 12.95 -8.37 3.35
CA PHE A 83 12.44 -7.02 3.24
C PHE A 83 13.11 -6.22 2.11
N GLU A 84 14.35 -6.54 1.76
CA GLU A 84 15.13 -5.85 0.72
C GLU A 84 14.55 -6.15 -0.66
N ALA A 85 14.31 -7.43 -0.97
CA ALA A 85 13.69 -7.87 -2.21
C ALA A 85 12.33 -7.20 -2.45
N ARG A 86 11.56 -6.99 -1.39
CA ARG A 86 10.28 -6.27 -1.45
C ARG A 86 10.46 -4.77 -1.70
N GLY A 87 11.46 -4.15 -1.08
CA GLY A 87 11.81 -2.75 -1.30
C GLY A 87 12.29 -2.50 -2.72
N GLU A 88 13.13 -3.39 -3.26
CA GLU A 88 13.57 -3.34 -4.66
C GLU A 88 12.40 -3.56 -5.63
N HIS A 89 11.50 -4.51 -5.36
CA HIS A 89 10.31 -4.68 -6.20
C HIS A 89 9.44 -3.40 -6.21
N PHE A 90 9.22 -2.77 -5.05
CA PHE A 90 8.52 -1.48 -5.00
C PHE A 90 9.22 -0.40 -5.81
N ARG A 91 10.54 -0.29 -5.71
CA ARG A 91 11.33 0.66 -6.48
C ARG A 91 11.16 0.43 -7.98
N THR A 92 11.27 -0.82 -8.44
CA THR A 92 11.04 -1.18 -9.85
C THR A 92 9.65 -0.78 -10.30
N LEU A 93 8.62 -1.15 -9.51
CA LEU A 93 7.24 -0.81 -9.82
C LEU A 93 7.03 0.71 -9.92
N VAL A 94 7.65 1.51 -9.05
CA VAL A 94 7.51 2.98 -9.03
C VAL A 94 8.26 3.64 -10.19
N LEU A 95 9.52 3.24 -10.44
CA LEU A 95 10.37 3.81 -11.49
C LEU A 95 9.91 3.42 -12.90
N GLY A 96 9.20 2.28 -13.03
CA GLY A 96 8.69 1.83 -14.31
C GLY A 96 9.79 1.28 -15.23
N ASP A 97 10.92 0.86 -14.68
CA ASP A 97 11.91 0.10 -15.44
C ASP A 97 11.24 -1.20 -15.89
N GLY A 98 11.00 -1.30 -17.19
CA GLY A 98 10.25 -2.38 -17.82
C GLY A 98 10.79 -3.74 -17.43
N VAL A 99 10.14 -4.37 -16.45
CA VAL A 99 10.10 -5.81 -16.38
C VAL A 99 8.89 -6.20 -17.21
N ASP A 100 9.17 -6.68 -18.41
CA ASP A 100 8.21 -7.41 -19.23
C ASP A 100 7.51 -8.44 -18.34
N ASP A 101 6.24 -8.18 -18.04
CA ASP A 101 5.33 -9.24 -17.63
C ASP A 101 5.16 -10.14 -18.87
N PRO A 102 5.61 -11.41 -18.86
CA PRO A 102 5.44 -12.31 -20.01
C PRO A 102 3.96 -12.58 -20.35
N GLY A 103 3.00 -12.04 -19.58
CA GLY A 103 1.55 -12.09 -19.84
C GLY A 103 0.84 -10.76 -20.13
N ALA A 104 1.46 -9.57 -19.98
CA ALA A 104 0.74 -8.31 -20.16
C ALA A 104 0.83 -7.78 -21.60
N LYS A 105 -0.33 -7.46 -22.19
CA LYS A 105 -0.38 -6.78 -23.50
C LYS A 105 0.15 -5.35 -23.40
N PRO A 106 0.93 -4.87 -24.39
CA PRO A 106 1.51 -3.55 -24.36
C PRO A 106 0.44 -2.46 -24.46
N VAL A 107 0.42 -1.55 -23.50
CA VAL A 107 -0.37 -0.31 -23.55
C VAL A 107 0.56 0.83 -23.94
N HIS A 108 0.40 1.33 -25.17
CA HIS A 108 1.09 2.53 -25.64
C HIS A 108 0.64 3.74 -24.81
N ARG A 109 1.60 4.45 -24.22
CA ARG A 109 1.39 5.71 -23.51
C ARG A 109 1.71 6.89 -24.42
N THR A 110 0.74 7.77 -24.60
CA THR A 110 0.93 9.13 -25.12
C THR A 110 0.62 10.08 -23.97
N TRP A 111 1.53 11.03 -23.73
CA TRP A 111 1.56 11.95 -22.58
C TRP A 111 0.33 12.86 -22.50
#